data_AF-A0A2D6F1K8-F1
#
_entry.id   AF-A0A2D6F1K8-F1
#
_cell.length_a   1.000
_cell.length_b   1.000
_cell.length_c   1.000
_cell.angle_alpha   90.00
_cell.angle_beta   90.00
_cell.angle_gamma   90.00
#
_symmetry.space_group_name_H-M   'P 1'
#
loop_
_entity.id
_entity.type
_entity.pdbx_description
1 polymer ?
#
loop_
_entity_poly.entity_id
_entity_poly.type
_entity_poly.pdbx_seq_one_letter_code
_entity_poly.pdbx_strand_id
1 'polypeptide(L)'
;MKNFKLTHGTRSYLIQEIESMDLTEPRRVDIDEYRSKRGLSANALSWVWYNTIGTELGMTNDEVHADSKIQFGLPILFRSKSDYAYSVSRLLDGVKFYQLSSENQRRAINPIAVTSKFNTKEMSEYLESIQRFYGIQGINLESE
;
A
#
# COMPACT_ATOMS: atom_id res chain seq x y z
N MET A 1 -26.53 -4.48 11.67
CA MET A 1 -25.36 -5.25 11.17
C MET A 1 -24.67 -4.44 10.08
N LYS A 2 -23.37 -4.12 10.23
CA LYS A 2 -22.57 -3.61 9.09
C LYS A 2 -22.14 -4.83 8.26
N ASN A 3 -22.37 -4.77 6.94
CA ASN A 3 -21.97 -5.72 5.90
C ASN A 3 -21.46 -7.10 6.36
N PHE A 4 -22.31 -8.12 6.25
CA PHE A 4 -22.00 -9.50 6.63
C PHE A 4 -21.88 -10.40 5.40
N LYS A 5 -20.81 -11.21 5.33
CA LYS A 5 -20.64 -12.20 4.27
C LYS A 5 -21.46 -13.45 4.61
N LEU A 6 -22.59 -13.60 3.92
CA LEU A 6 -23.39 -14.82 4.02
C LEU A 6 -22.78 -15.94 3.16
N THR A 7 -22.48 -17.07 3.78
CA THR A 7 -21.96 -18.30 3.17
C THR A 7 -22.67 -19.50 3.78
N HIS A 8 -22.47 -20.70 3.23
CA HIS A 8 -23.04 -21.90 3.83
C HIS A 8 -22.60 -22.08 5.30
N GLY A 9 -21.32 -21.81 5.60
CA GLY A 9 -20.76 -21.93 6.95
C GLY A 9 -21.14 -20.80 7.91
N THR A 10 -21.52 -19.63 7.40
CA THR A 10 -21.91 -18.47 8.22
C THR A 10 -23.42 -18.27 8.33
N ARG A 11 -24.22 -19.15 7.70
CA ARG A 11 -25.69 -19.09 7.71
C ARG A 11 -26.27 -19.18 9.12
N SER A 12 -25.83 -20.15 9.92
CA SER A 12 -26.37 -20.37 11.27
C SER A 12 -26.13 -19.17 12.17
N TYR A 13 -25.00 -18.49 12.01
CA TYR A 13 -24.68 -17.27 12.74
C TYR A 13 -25.63 -16.11 12.42
N LEU A 14 -25.94 -15.90 11.13
CA LEU A 14 -26.91 -14.87 10.73
C LEU A 14 -28.29 -15.13 11.33
N ILE A 15 -28.72 -16.40 11.36
CA ILE A 15 -30.01 -16.79 11.94
C ILE A 15 -30.04 -16.46 13.43
N GLN A 16 -29.00 -16.85 14.18
CA GLN A 16 -28.90 -16.56 15.61
C GLN A 16 -28.90 -15.05 15.91
N GLU A 17 -28.20 -14.25 15.10
CA GLU A 17 -28.21 -12.80 15.23
C GLU A 17 -29.59 -12.20 14.95
N ILE A 18 -30.33 -12.69 13.95
CA ILE A 18 -31.69 -12.22 13.69
C ILE A 18 -32.63 -12.61 14.83
N GLU A 19 -32.49 -13.82 15.38
CA GLU A 19 -33.28 -14.31 16.52
C GLU A 19 -33.01 -13.53 17.80
N SER A 20 -31.79 -13.00 17.98
CA SER A 20 -31.41 -12.21 19.16
C SER A 20 -31.76 -10.72 19.05
N MET A 21 -32.18 -10.24 17.87
CA MET A 21 -32.51 -8.82 17.66
C MET A 21 -33.88 -8.46 18.23
N ASP A 22 -33.95 -7.31 18.90
CA ASP A 22 -35.21 -6.63 19.19
C ASP A 22 -35.78 -6.01 17.91
N LEU A 23 -36.88 -6.62 17.44
CA LEU A 23 -37.62 -6.26 16.23
C LEU A 23 -38.99 -5.66 16.55
N THR A 24 -39.16 -5.07 17.74
CA THR A 24 -40.37 -4.31 18.10
C THR A 24 -40.69 -3.23 17.05
N GLU A 25 -39.65 -2.61 16.50
CA GLU A 25 -39.73 -1.75 15.31
C GLU A 25 -39.21 -2.49 14.07
N PRO A 26 -39.85 -2.34 12.89
CA PRO A 26 -39.47 -3.05 11.68
C PRO A 26 -38.08 -2.61 11.18
N ARG A 27 -37.27 -3.58 10.75
CA ARG A 27 -35.95 -3.36 10.16
C ARG A 27 -35.88 -3.88 8.73
N ARG A 28 -35.17 -3.17 7.87
CA ARG A 28 -34.89 -3.59 6.49
C ARG A 28 -33.67 -4.51 6.46
N VAL A 29 -33.78 -5.62 5.71
CA VAL A 29 -32.67 -6.53 5.40
C VAL A 29 -32.50 -6.56 3.88
N ASP A 30 -31.31 -6.19 3.41
CA ASP A 30 -30.93 -6.27 2.00
C ASP A 30 -29.98 -7.47 1.82
N ILE A 31 -30.29 -8.34 0.84
CA ILE A 31 -29.47 -9.50 0.47
C ILE A 31 -29.07 -9.32 -0.99
N ASP A 32 -27.78 -9.12 -1.22
CA ASP A 32 -27.19 -8.93 -2.54
C ASP A 32 -26.05 -9.95 -2.78
N GLU A 33 -25.63 -10.09 -4.04
CA GLU A 33 -24.43 -10.87 -4.36
C GLU A 33 -23.21 -10.34 -3.61
N TYR A 34 -22.54 -11.22 -2.87
CA TYR A 34 -21.32 -10.84 -2.17
C TYR A 34 -20.18 -10.61 -3.17
N ARG A 35 -19.95 -9.35 -3.50
CA ARG A 35 -18.71 -8.92 -4.13
C ARG A 35 -17.70 -8.75 -3.01
N SER A 36 -16.56 -9.45 -3.10
CA SER A 36 -15.46 -9.16 -2.19
C SER A 36 -15.24 -7.64 -2.22
N LYS A 37 -15.10 -7.02 -1.03
CA LYS A 37 -14.42 -5.72 -1.00
C LYS A 37 -13.13 -5.97 -1.78
N ARG A 38 -12.95 -5.24 -2.90
CA ARG A 38 -11.67 -5.25 -3.60
C ARG A 38 -10.65 -4.99 -2.51
N GLY A 39 -9.72 -5.93 -2.30
CA GLY A 39 -8.58 -5.67 -1.42
C GLY A 39 -7.96 -4.33 -1.84
N LEU A 40 -7.38 -3.61 -0.89
CA LEU A 40 -6.67 -2.38 -1.23
C LEU A 40 -5.77 -2.67 -2.44
N SER A 41 -5.81 -1.79 -3.44
CA SER A 41 -4.83 -1.91 -4.53
C SER A 41 -3.44 -1.87 -3.92
N ALA A 42 -2.46 -2.52 -4.52
CA ALA A 42 -1.10 -2.51 -4.00
C ALA A 42 -0.57 -1.08 -3.73
N ASN A 43 -1.01 -0.11 -4.55
CA ASN A 43 -0.72 1.31 -4.34
C ASN A 43 -1.45 1.91 -3.13
N ALA A 44 -2.70 1.53 -2.86
CA ALA A 44 -3.38 2.00 -1.66
C ALA A 44 -2.78 1.37 -0.39
N LEU A 45 -2.35 0.10 -0.47
CA LEU A 45 -1.67 -0.58 0.63
C LEU A 45 -0.33 0.09 0.98
N SER A 46 0.46 0.51 -0.02
CA SER A 46 1.72 1.20 0.26
C SER A 46 1.51 2.51 1.03
N TRP A 47 0.46 3.27 0.74
CA TRP A 47 0.13 4.50 1.49
C TRP A 47 -0.29 4.23 2.94
N VAL A 48 -1.00 3.12 3.19
CA VAL A 48 -1.29 2.69 4.57
C VAL A 48 0.01 2.40 5.31
N TRP A 49 0.94 1.69 4.68
CA TRP A 49 2.24 1.39 5.30
C TRP A 49 3.10 2.62 5.51
N TYR A 50 3.14 3.57 4.57
CA TYR A 50 3.86 4.83 4.77
C TYR A 50 3.36 5.60 5.98
N ASN A 51 2.05 5.57 6.23
CA ASN A 51 1.46 6.18 7.42
C ASN A 51 1.90 5.51 8.72
N THR A 52 1.88 4.17 8.75
CA THR A 52 2.35 3.41 9.91
C THR A 52 3.83 3.68 10.18
N ILE A 53 4.68 3.55 9.15
CA ILE A 53 6.12 3.80 9.27
C ILE A 53 6.39 5.25 9.69
N GLY A 54 5.69 6.20 9.09
CA GLY A 54 5.84 7.62 9.41
C GLY A 54 5.51 7.92 10.88
N THR A 55 4.46 7.30 11.40
CA THR A 55 4.07 7.42 12.81
C THR A 55 5.16 6.87 13.74
N GLU A 56 5.70 5.69 13.46
CA GLU A 56 6.72 5.04 14.28
C GLU A 56 8.08 5.78 14.23
N LEU A 57 8.44 6.34 13.07
CA LEU A 57 9.74 6.99 12.86
C LEU A 57 9.73 8.51 13.02
N GLY A 58 8.57 9.12 13.30
CA GLY A 58 8.43 10.58 13.37
C GLY A 58 8.66 11.27 12.01
N MET A 59 8.27 10.60 10.92
CA MET A 59 8.41 11.07 9.54
C MET A 59 7.04 11.31 8.91
N THR A 60 6.96 12.20 7.94
CA THR A 60 5.75 12.35 7.12
C THR A 60 5.59 11.19 6.12
N ASN A 61 4.35 10.90 5.72
CA ASN A 61 4.07 9.84 4.74
C ASN A 61 4.83 10.07 3.42
N ASP A 62 4.98 11.32 3.00
CA ASP A 62 5.71 11.69 1.79
C ASP A 62 7.22 11.45 1.92
N GLU A 63 7.81 11.65 3.10
CA GLU A 63 9.22 11.33 3.33
C GLU A 63 9.47 9.83 3.30
N VAL A 64 8.59 9.04 3.93
CA VAL A 64 8.68 7.58 3.88
C VAL A 64 8.50 7.09 2.46
N HIS A 65 7.55 7.66 1.72
CA HIS A 65 7.33 7.33 0.31
C HIS A 65 8.57 7.67 -0.53
N ALA A 66 9.18 8.84 -0.34
CA ALA A 66 10.38 9.25 -1.04
C ALA A 66 11.56 8.32 -0.75
N ASP A 67 11.81 8.01 0.52
CA ASP A 67 12.89 7.10 0.93
C ASP A 67 12.66 5.69 0.38
N SER A 68 11.42 5.20 0.44
CA SER A 68 11.06 3.89 -0.11
C SER A 68 11.26 3.84 -1.64
N LYS A 69 10.91 4.91 -2.36
CA LYS A 69 11.18 5.03 -3.81
C LYS A 69 12.69 4.98 -4.10
N ILE A 70 13.50 5.66 -3.31
CA ILE A 70 14.95 5.68 -3.51
C ILE A 70 15.54 4.29 -3.24
N GLN A 71 15.22 3.72 -2.09
CA GLN A 71 15.85 2.51 -1.58
C GLN A 71 15.39 1.24 -2.30
N PHE A 72 14.10 1.13 -2.61
CA PHE A 72 13.50 -0.07 -3.19
C PHE A 72 12.98 0.18 -4.61
N GLY A 73 12.39 1.35 -4.84
CA GLY A 73 11.73 1.67 -6.11
C GLY A 73 12.71 1.81 -7.29
N LEU A 74 13.77 2.61 -7.15
CA LEU A 74 14.75 2.84 -8.21
C LEU A 74 15.46 1.56 -8.67
N PRO A 75 15.95 0.68 -7.77
CA PRO A 75 16.51 -0.61 -8.18
C PRO A 75 15.57 -1.48 -9.03
N ILE A 76 14.28 -1.52 -8.66
CA ILE A 76 13.26 -2.27 -9.41
C ILE A 76 13.03 -1.62 -10.78
N LEU A 77 12.85 -0.29 -10.81
CA LEU A 77 12.62 0.47 -12.05
C LEU A 77 13.77 0.26 -13.05
N PHE A 78 15.02 0.37 -12.60
CA PHE A 78 16.19 0.24 -13.47
C PHE A 78 16.41 -1.17 -14.00
N ARG A 79 15.88 -2.19 -13.33
CA ARG A 79 15.90 -3.57 -13.83
C ARG A 79 15.07 -3.76 -15.09
N SER A 80 14.01 -2.97 -15.26
CA SER A 80 13.13 -3.05 -16.44
C SER A 80 13.86 -2.72 -17.75
N LYS A 81 14.97 -1.97 -17.70
CA LYS A 81 15.72 -1.45 -18.86
C LYS A 81 14.81 -0.78 -19.92
N SER A 82 13.71 -0.18 -19.48
CA SER A 82 12.81 0.57 -20.34
C SER A 82 13.38 1.95 -20.69
N ASP A 83 12.92 2.55 -21.79
CA ASP A 83 13.29 3.93 -22.17
C ASP A 83 12.99 4.93 -21.05
N TYR A 84 11.90 4.69 -20.32
CA TYR A 84 11.54 5.47 -19.14
C TYR A 84 12.59 5.32 -18.03
N ALA A 85 13.02 4.09 -17.72
CA ALA A 85 14.07 3.84 -16.74
C ALA A 85 15.41 4.51 -17.13
N TYR A 86 15.79 4.47 -18.40
CA TYR A 86 16.97 5.20 -18.90
C TYR A 86 16.83 6.72 -18.75
N SER A 87 15.65 7.26 -19.06
CA SER A 87 15.37 8.70 -18.92
C SER A 87 15.47 9.14 -17.46
N VAL A 88 14.90 8.36 -16.53
CA VAL A 88 15.02 8.62 -15.08
C VAL A 88 16.48 8.54 -14.65
N SER A 89 17.22 7.52 -15.06
CA SER A 89 18.66 7.39 -14.74
C SER A 89 19.46 8.61 -15.19
N ARG A 90 19.27 9.07 -16.43
CA ARG A 90 19.91 10.28 -16.98
C ARG A 90 19.54 11.55 -16.21
N LEU A 91 18.29 11.68 -15.77
CA LEU A 91 17.86 12.81 -14.95
C LEU A 91 18.56 12.81 -13.59
N LEU A 92 18.61 11.65 -12.92
CA LEU A 92 19.26 11.51 -11.62
C LEU A 92 20.77 11.78 -11.71
N ASP A 93 21.43 11.28 -12.75
CA ASP A 93 22.85 11.55 -13.00
C ASP A 93 23.11 13.04 -13.26
N GLY A 94 22.24 13.69 -14.04
CA GLY A 94 22.35 15.11 -14.39
C GLY A 94 22.31 16.03 -13.17
N VAL A 95 21.53 15.68 -12.14
CA VAL A 95 21.46 16.43 -10.86
C VAL A 95 22.43 15.89 -9.81
N LYS A 96 23.29 14.93 -10.17
CA LYS A 96 24.18 14.23 -9.24
C LYS A 96 23.44 13.71 -8.00
N PHE A 97 22.30 13.08 -8.23
CA PHE A 97 21.31 12.72 -7.21
C PHE A 97 21.93 12.09 -5.95
N TYR A 98 22.83 11.11 -6.12
CA TYR A 98 23.45 10.41 -4.99
C TYR A 98 24.48 11.24 -4.21
N GLN A 99 24.82 12.44 -4.67
CA GLN A 99 25.68 13.41 -3.97
C GLN A 99 24.87 14.48 -3.21
N LEU A 100 23.54 14.51 -3.40
CA LEU A 100 22.66 15.43 -2.69
C LEU A 100 22.48 14.99 -1.23
N SER A 101 22.15 15.94 -0.36
CA SER A 101 21.66 15.63 0.99
C SER A 101 20.37 14.81 0.93
N SER A 102 20.06 14.05 1.98
CA SER A 102 18.83 13.23 2.04
C SER A 102 17.57 14.05 1.79
N GLU A 103 17.47 15.26 2.34
CA GLU A 103 16.35 16.17 2.08
C GLU A 103 16.22 16.54 0.59
N ASN A 104 17.34 16.86 -0.05
CA ASN A 104 17.34 17.20 -1.48
C ASN A 104 17.09 15.99 -2.38
N GLN A 105 17.50 14.78 -1.96
CA GLN A 105 17.13 13.54 -2.62
C GLN A 105 15.62 13.31 -2.56
N ARG A 106 15.00 13.47 -1.39
CA ARG A 106 13.53 13.36 -1.22
C ARG A 106 12.79 14.36 -2.12
N ARG A 107 13.24 15.62 -2.15
CA ARG A 107 12.67 16.66 -3.03
C ARG A 107 12.80 16.30 -4.51
N ALA A 108 13.95 15.80 -4.93
CA ALA A 108 14.21 15.45 -6.33
C ALA A 108 13.44 14.20 -6.78
N ILE A 109 13.26 13.19 -5.91
CA ILE A 109 12.58 11.94 -6.27
C ILE A 109 11.05 12.06 -6.26
N ASN A 110 10.48 12.94 -5.44
CA ASN A 110 9.03 13.08 -5.29
C ASN A 110 8.26 13.23 -6.62
N PRO A 111 8.64 14.15 -7.54
CA PRO A 111 7.92 14.31 -8.80
C PRO A 111 8.16 13.18 -9.82
N ILE A 112 9.13 12.29 -9.59
CA ILE A 112 9.49 11.24 -10.55
C ILE A 112 8.53 10.05 -10.41
N ALA A 113 7.89 9.62 -11.49
CA ALA A 113 6.95 8.50 -11.48
C ALA A 113 7.71 7.16 -11.40
N VAL A 114 7.93 6.64 -10.19
CA VAL A 114 8.63 5.34 -9.97
C VAL A 114 7.62 4.20 -9.87
N THR A 115 6.89 4.11 -8.75
CA THR A 115 5.97 3.00 -8.46
C THR A 115 4.76 2.96 -9.39
N SER A 116 4.31 4.11 -9.91
CA SER A 116 3.21 4.17 -10.89
C SER A 116 3.59 3.61 -12.27
N LYS A 117 4.87 3.31 -12.51
CA LYS A 117 5.35 2.62 -13.71
C LYS A 117 5.54 1.12 -13.50
N PHE A 118 5.32 0.61 -12.29
CA PHE A 118 5.47 -0.80 -12.00
C PHE A 118 4.32 -1.62 -12.59
N ASN A 119 4.68 -2.79 -13.12
CA ASN A 119 3.72 -3.86 -13.31
C ASN A 119 3.39 -4.55 -11.97
N THR A 120 2.43 -5.47 -11.97
CA THR A 120 1.99 -6.17 -10.76
C THR A 120 3.13 -6.88 -10.03
N LYS A 121 4.06 -7.52 -10.75
CA LYS A 121 5.18 -8.25 -10.15
C LYS A 121 6.17 -7.30 -9.47
N GLU A 122 6.52 -6.21 -10.15
CA GLU A 122 7.41 -5.17 -9.62
C GLU A 122 6.80 -4.49 -8.38
N MET A 123 5.49 -4.26 -8.39
CA MET A 123 4.79 -3.69 -7.24
C MET A 123 4.74 -4.65 -6.05
N SER A 124 4.53 -5.95 -6.28
CA SER A 124 4.63 -6.96 -5.22
C SER A 124 6.03 -7.00 -4.62
N GLU A 125 7.08 -7.02 -5.45
CA GLU A 125 8.48 -7.01 -4.99
C GLU A 125 8.80 -5.75 -4.17
N TYR A 126 8.27 -4.59 -4.58
CA TYR A 126 8.42 -3.34 -3.86
C TYR A 126 7.79 -3.39 -2.46
N LEU A 127 6.56 -3.89 -2.36
CA LEU A 127 5.87 -4.07 -1.07
C LEU A 127 6.61 -5.08 -0.17
N GLU A 128 7.00 -6.23 -0.70
CA GLU A 128 7.77 -7.23 0.05
C GLU A 128 9.09 -6.66 0.58
N SER A 129 9.75 -5.80 -0.20
CA SER A 129 11.00 -5.14 0.21
C SER A 129 10.78 -4.18 1.39
N ILE A 130 9.72 -3.36 1.33
CA ILE A 130 9.33 -2.46 2.43
C ILE A 130 8.98 -3.28 3.67
N GLN A 131 8.11 -4.29 3.53
CA GLN A 131 7.65 -5.12 4.63
C GLN A 131 8.82 -5.82 5.33
N ARG A 132 9.75 -6.40 4.56
CA ARG A 132 10.94 -7.05 5.11
C ARG A 132 11.84 -6.05 5.82
N PHE A 133 12.15 -4.92 5.21
CA PHE A 133 13.09 -3.95 5.75
C PHE A 133 12.60 -3.35 7.07
N TYR A 134 11.36 -2.88 7.10
CA TYR A 134 10.78 -2.27 8.30
C TYR A 134 10.33 -3.31 9.33
N GLY A 135 9.94 -4.51 8.91
CA GLY A 135 9.67 -5.63 9.80
C GLY A 135 10.91 -6.06 10.61
N ILE A 136 12.11 -6.05 10.00
CA ILE A 136 13.37 -6.29 10.72
C ILE A 136 13.63 -5.21 11.78
N GLN A 137 13.12 -3.99 11.59
CA GLN A 137 13.23 -2.88 12.53
C GLN A 137 12.13 -2.90 13.61
N GLY A 138 11.26 -3.91 13.61
CA GLY A 138 10.17 -4.06 14.57
C GLY A 138 8.89 -3.32 14.20
N ILE A 139 8.81 -2.72 13.01
CA ILE A 139 7.59 -2.07 12.53
C ILE A 139 6.73 -3.12 11.81
N ASN A 140 5.61 -3.50 12.43
CA ASN A 140 4.73 -4.51 11.86
C ASN A 140 3.79 -3.89 10.80
N LEU A 141 3.94 -4.32 9.56
CA LEU A 141 3.16 -3.87 8.41
C LEU A 141 2.19 -4.97 8.02
N GLU A 142 1.02 -4.98 8.66
CA GLU A 142 -0.06 -5.91 8.33
C GLU A 142 -0.90 -5.37 7.17
N SER A 143 -1.37 -6.28 6.32
CA SER A 143 -2.48 -6.02 5.40
C SER A 143 -3.75 -6.55 6.05
N GLU A 144 -4.60 -5.67 6.57
CA GLU A 144 -5.97 -6.06 6.97
C GLU A 144 -6.79 -6.57 5.76
#